data_AF-A0A2N3G8P6-F1
#
_entry.id   AF-A0A2N3G8P6-F1
#
_cell.length_a   1.000
_cell.length_b   1.000
_cell.length_c   1.000
_cell.angle_alpha   90.00
_cell.angle_beta   90.00
_cell.angle_gamma   90.00
#
_symmetry.space_group_name_H-M   'P 1'
#
loop_
_entity.id
_entity.type
_entity.pdbx_description
1 polymer ?
#
loop_
_entity_poly.entity_id
_entity_poly.type
_entity_poly.pdbx_seq_one_letter_code
_entity_poly.pdbx_strand_id
1 'polypeptide(L)'
;MISPRIGSQAAHRTLYLGLAITASVAVAHQAPPDTLYGLVALVAFAFCVVDLTPLTLPRGGSIALSGGVATVALSMLHPVVGTGAFIVGVCAAGAVRDDPVSPDNLLLDVLRRLIALAVAYWVLLLAGQFARLLGGIPSYAGLVALLAGSVYMVCDVIGFALFDSLRANRNIIRSSASLLSLIGGIYLSQVFVGAAATIVYSSLQLIGFIILFILMLLLQSSFALLLKVRAAYYRTLSAVARLAECEAGGSPGHSERVAEIATAIARIRHMGGQDAKLLSYAALLHAVGDSHGGTRESMSTTPLSELFDDIPYLSGVGAVVASSLVPFSANVYGGGRSRMLGGILRLACAYDVLLQNHPQEHGITALIDESHDPDSVRALEVAISHQEV
;
A
#
# COMPACT_ATOMS: atom_id res chain seq x y z
N MET A 1 -28.61 4.36 32.34
CA MET A 1 -27.25 4.05 31.83
C MET A 1 -27.11 4.65 30.44
N ILE A 2 -26.73 5.92 30.37
CA ILE A 2 -26.49 6.66 29.12
C ILE A 2 -24.97 6.65 28.94
N SER A 3 -24.53 6.11 27.82
CA SER A 3 -23.13 5.87 27.45
C SER A 3 -22.26 7.15 27.55
N PRO A 4 -21.06 7.09 28.19
CA PRO A 4 -20.12 8.20 28.24
C PRO A 4 -19.43 8.52 26.90
N ARG A 5 -19.72 7.78 25.81
CA ARG A 5 -19.09 8.00 24.50
C ARG A 5 -19.53 9.29 23.80
N ILE A 6 -20.75 9.77 24.03
CA ILE A 6 -21.32 10.92 23.31
C ILE A 6 -20.60 12.23 23.71
N GLY A 7 -20.18 12.35 24.98
CA GLY A 7 -19.46 13.54 25.46
C GLY A 7 -18.06 13.69 24.86
N SER A 8 -17.37 12.57 24.61
CA SER A 8 -16.01 12.58 24.03
C SER A 8 -16.00 13.06 22.57
N GLN A 9 -16.96 12.63 21.76
CA GLN A 9 -17.01 13.01 20.34
C GLN A 9 -17.33 14.50 20.15
N ALA A 10 -18.23 15.06 20.95
CA ALA A 10 -18.53 16.49 20.92
C ALA A 10 -17.30 17.34 21.31
N ALA A 11 -16.56 16.92 22.35
CA ALA A 11 -15.34 17.59 22.78
C ALA A 11 -14.24 17.58 21.69
N HIS A 12 -14.08 16.45 20.97
CA HIS A 12 -13.13 16.37 19.86
C HIS A 12 -13.51 17.29 18.69
N ARG A 13 -14.79 17.34 18.31
CA ARG A 13 -15.27 18.28 17.26
C ARG A 13 -15.00 19.73 17.63
N THR A 14 -15.24 20.11 18.88
CA THR A 14 -14.95 21.47 19.35
C THR A 14 -13.45 21.78 19.35
N LEU A 15 -12.60 20.80 19.65
CA LEU A 15 -11.14 20.96 19.57
C LEU A 15 -10.68 21.17 18.13
N TYR A 16 -11.19 20.40 17.16
CA TYR A 16 -10.84 20.55 15.74
C TYR A 16 -11.29 21.89 15.17
N LEU A 17 -12.51 22.33 15.50
CA LEU A 17 -13.01 23.65 15.11
C LEU A 17 -12.17 24.77 15.72
N GLY A 18 -11.79 24.64 17.00
CA GLY A 18 -10.88 25.58 17.66
C GLY A 18 -9.51 25.65 16.96
N LEU A 19 -8.92 24.50 16.64
CA LEU A 19 -7.62 24.44 15.95
C LEU A 19 -7.71 25.04 14.53
N ALA A 20 -8.76 24.74 13.78
CA ALA A 20 -9.00 25.32 12.46
C ALA A 20 -9.15 26.85 12.52
N ILE A 21 -9.89 27.37 13.51
CA ILE A 21 -10.05 28.82 13.71
C ILE A 21 -8.71 29.46 14.06
N THR A 22 -7.96 28.89 15.01
CA THR A 22 -6.63 29.43 15.39
C THR A 22 -5.66 29.44 14.22
N ALA A 23 -5.62 28.38 13.42
CA ALA A 23 -4.80 28.32 12.21
C ALA A 23 -5.24 29.37 11.17
N SER A 24 -6.55 29.56 10.97
CA SER A 24 -7.09 30.57 10.05
C SER A 24 -6.70 31.99 10.49
N VAL A 25 -6.78 32.28 11.78
CA VAL A 25 -6.39 33.57 12.37
C VAL A 25 -4.87 33.79 12.24
N ALA A 26 -4.06 32.76 12.50
CA ALA A 26 -2.61 32.82 12.34
C ALA A 26 -2.21 33.07 10.88
N VAL A 27 -2.88 32.43 9.92
CA VAL A 27 -2.69 32.68 8.49
C VAL A 27 -3.05 34.12 8.15
N ALA A 28 -4.19 34.63 8.62
CA ALA A 28 -4.60 36.01 8.36
C ALA A 28 -3.61 37.05 8.91
N HIS A 29 -2.94 36.76 10.04
CA HIS A 29 -1.96 37.68 10.63
C HIS A 29 -0.55 37.59 10.01
N GLN A 30 -0.12 36.41 9.58
CA GLN A 30 1.25 36.17 9.08
C GLN A 30 1.33 36.07 7.55
N ALA A 31 0.20 36.16 6.85
CA ALA A 31 0.15 36.14 5.40
C ALA A 31 0.88 37.36 4.82
N PRO A 32 1.81 37.15 3.85
CA PRO A 32 2.37 38.26 3.09
C PRO A 32 1.25 39.02 2.34
N PRO A 33 1.44 40.32 2.06
CA PRO A 33 0.39 41.17 1.47
C PRO A 33 -0.11 40.68 0.11
N ASP A 34 0.71 39.93 -0.64
CA ASP A 34 0.38 39.36 -1.95
C ASP A 34 -0.39 38.02 -1.86
N THR A 35 -0.83 37.61 -0.67
CA THR A 35 -1.48 36.31 -0.47
C THR A 35 -2.85 36.27 -1.13
N LEU A 36 -3.01 35.32 -2.06
CA LEU A 36 -4.27 35.09 -2.75
C LEU A 36 -5.18 34.18 -1.91
N TYR A 37 -5.94 34.77 -0.98
CA TYR A 37 -6.80 34.04 -0.03
C TYR A 37 -7.76 33.03 -0.68
N GLY A 38 -8.21 33.29 -1.92
CA GLY A 38 -9.02 32.33 -2.67
C GLY A 38 -8.29 31.01 -2.96
N LEU A 39 -7.00 31.07 -3.29
CA LEU A 39 -6.17 29.88 -3.50
C LEU A 39 -5.91 29.15 -2.17
N VAL A 40 -5.69 29.89 -1.08
CA VAL A 40 -5.50 29.31 0.26
C VAL A 40 -6.74 28.52 0.69
N ALA A 41 -7.93 29.11 0.53
CA ALA A 41 -9.19 28.45 0.84
C ALA A 41 -9.42 27.20 -0.02
N LEU A 42 -9.07 27.28 -1.31
CA LEU A 42 -9.18 26.16 -2.24
C LEU A 42 -8.23 25.00 -1.90
N VAL A 43 -6.99 25.30 -1.52
CA VAL A 43 -6.01 24.29 -1.09
C VAL A 43 -6.42 23.67 0.26
N ALA A 44 -6.93 24.48 1.20
CA ALA A 44 -7.48 23.97 2.46
C ALA A 44 -8.69 23.05 2.21
N PHE A 45 -9.59 23.43 1.30
CA PHE A 45 -10.70 22.59 0.87
C PHE A 45 -10.22 21.29 0.21
N ALA A 46 -9.19 21.37 -0.64
CA ALA A 46 -8.60 20.20 -1.27
C ALA A 46 -8.01 19.22 -0.25
N PHE A 47 -7.30 19.70 0.77
CA PHE A 47 -6.85 18.87 1.89
C PHE A 47 -8.01 18.24 2.64
N CYS A 48 -9.08 19.00 2.91
CA CYS A 48 -10.28 18.48 3.56
C CYS A 48 -10.89 17.31 2.78
N VAL A 49 -11.10 17.46 1.47
CA VAL A 49 -11.72 16.41 0.63
C VAL A 49 -10.83 15.17 0.49
N VAL A 50 -9.52 15.34 0.36
CA VAL A 50 -8.57 14.21 0.33
C VAL A 50 -8.62 13.45 1.64
N ASP A 51 -8.69 14.16 2.77
CA ASP A 51 -8.81 13.54 4.07
C ASP A 51 -10.19 12.92 4.27
N LEU A 52 -11.26 13.38 3.64
CA LEU A 52 -12.55 12.67 3.69
C LEU A 52 -12.55 11.36 2.90
N THR A 53 -11.54 11.09 2.07
CA THR A 53 -11.48 9.92 1.18
C THR A 53 -10.23 9.06 1.41
N PRO A 54 -9.94 8.62 2.66
CA PRO A 54 -8.71 7.91 2.95
C PRO A 54 -8.65 6.55 2.23
N LEU A 55 -7.45 6.16 1.82
CA LEU A 55 -7.21 4.86 1.20
C LEU A 55 -7.05 3.79 2.29
N THR A 56 -7.94 2.80 2.31
CA THR A 56 -7.81 1.64 3.21
C THR A 56 -6.82 0.64 2.66
N LEU A 57 -5.85 0.26 3.49
CA LEU A 57 -4.78 -0.65 3.09
C LEU A 57 -5.16 -2.11 3.37
N PRO A 58 -4.72 -3.07 2.53
CA PRO A 58 -5.01 -4.49 2.74
C PRO A 58 -4.49 -5.04 4.08
N ARG A 59 -3.42 -4.44 4.63
CA ARG A 59 -2.78 -4.86 5.89
C ARG A 59 -3.37 -4.18 7.14
N GLY A 60 -4.46 -3.43 6.98
CA GLY A 60 -4.99 -2.56 8.02
C GLY A 60 -4.38 -1.16 7.97
N GLY A 61 -5.08 -0.21 8.58
CA GLY A 61 -4.74 1.21 8.52
C GLY A 61 -5.32 1.93 7.30
N SER A 62 -5.41 3.25 7.43
CA SER A 62 -5.93 4.15 6.40
C SER A 62 -4.93 5.28 6.19
N ILE A 63 -4.56 5.55 4.95
CA ILE A 63 -3.64 6.64 4.60
C ILE A 63 -4.35 7.66 3.69
N ALA A 64 -4.29 8.93 4.06
CA ALA A 64 -4.75 10.01 3.20
C ALA A 64 -3.65 10.35 2.18
N LEU A 65 -3.95 10.17 0.90
CA LEU A 65 -3.03 10.44 -0.20
C LEU A 65 -3.05 11.94 -0.53
N SER A 66 -2.30 12.74 0.22
CA SER A 66 -2.23 14.18 0.03
C SER A 66 -1.05 14.68 -0.81
N GLY A 67 -0.32 13.78 -1.47
CA GLY A 67 0.88 14.12 -2.24
C GLY A 67 0.64 15.22 -3.28
N GLY A 68 -0.47 15.14 -4.02
CA GLY A 68 -0.79 16.14 -5.05
C GLY A 68 -1.15 17.51 -4.47
N VAL A 69 -2.02 17.57 -3.45
CA VAL A 69 -2.40 18.83 -2.79
C VAL A 69 -1.21 19.46 -2.07
N ALA A 70 -0.41 18.63 -1.39
CA ALA A 70 0.82 19.07 -0.74
C ALA A 70 1.81 19.64 -1.77
N THR A 71 1.92 19.04 -2.95
CA THR A 71 2.77 19.57 -4.04
C THR A 71 2.34 20.98 -4.45
N VAL A 72 1.04 21.23 -4.59
CA VAL A 72 0.51 22.57 -4.90
C VAL A 72 0.75 23.55 -3.75
N ALA A 73 0.51 23.14 -2.52
CA ALA A 73 0.76 23.98 -1.35
C ALA A 73 2.25 24.38 -1.25
N LEU A 74 3.14 23.42 -1.48
CA LEU A 74 4.59 23.60 -1.44
C LEU A 74 5.11 24.54 -2.54
N SER A 75 4.52 24.49 -3.73
CA SER A 75 4.98 25.27 -4.88
C SER A 75 4.35 26.66 -4.98
N MET A 76 3.10 26.83 -4.53
CA MET A 76 2.31 28.05 -4.76
C MET A 76 2.04 28.88 -3.52
N LEU A 77 2.14 28.29 -2.31
CA LEU A 77 1.85 29.00 -1.06
C LEU A 77 3.12 29.20 -0.23
N HIS A 78 3.18 30.36 0.45
CA HIS A 78 4.21 30.62 1.44
C HIS A 78 4.16 29.56 2.57
N PRO A 79 5.30 29.11 3.15
CA PRO A 79 5.32 28.02 4.12
C PRO A 79 4.31 28.13 5.27
N VAL A 80 4.16 29.33 5.84
CA VAL A 80 3.20 29.60 6.92
C VAL A 80 1.75 29.47 6.45
N VAL A 81 1.47 29.93 5.22
CA VAL A 81 0.12 29.91 4.65
C VAL A 81 -0.26 28.49 4.21
N GLY A 82 0.68 27.75 3.60
CA GLY A 82 0.45 26.37 3.17
C GLY A 82 0.30 25.40 4.34
N THR A 83 1.11 25.55 5.39
CA THR A 83 0.94 24.79 6.65
C THR A 83 -0.40 25.11 7.30
N GLY A 84 -0.80 26.39 7.35
CA GLY A 84 -2.12 26.77 7.85
C GLY A 84 -3.27 26.18 7.04
N ALA A 85 -3.19 26.22 5.70
CA ALA A 85 -4.18 25.61 4.81
C ALA A 85 -4.32 24.10 5.06
N PHE A 86 -3.20 23.40 5.23
CA PHE A 86 -3.18 22.00 5.63
C PHE A 86 -3.91 21.78 6.96
N ILE A 87 -3.54 22.51 8.02
CA ILE A 87 -4.14 22.36 9.35
C ILE A 87 -5.65 22.59 9.30
N VAL A 88 -6.10 23.66 8.64
CA VAL A 88 -7.52 23.98 8.47
C VAL A 88 -8.24 22.86 7.73
N GLY A 89 -7.67 22.37 6.63
CA GLY A 89 -8.26 21.30 5.82
C GLY A 89 -8.44 19.99 6.60
N VAL A 90 -7.37 19.53 7.27
CA VAL A 90 -7.40 18.29 8.06
C VAL A 90 -8.36 18.39 9.24
N CYS A 91 -8.38 19.53 9.94
CA CYS A 91 -9.30 19.74 11.06
C CYS A 91 -10.76 19.83 10.61
N ALA A 92 -11.03 20.47 9.47
CA ALA A 92 -12.37 20.48 8.87
C ALA A 92 -12.82 19.05 8.53
N ALA A 93 -11.95 18.22 7.95
CA ALA A 93 -12.26 16.82 7.68
C ALA A 93 -12.51 16.04 8.99
N GLY A 94 -11.70 16.27 10.03
CA GLY A 94 -11.88 15.67 11.35
C GLY A 94 -13.20 16.06 12.03
N ALA A 95 -13.68 17.28 11.82
CA ALA A 95 -14.97 17.74 12.35
C ALA A 95 -16.17 17.09 11.63
N VAL A 96 -16.02 16.78 10.34
CA VAL A 96 -17.06 16.18 9.49
C VAL A 96 -17.11 14.65 9.61
N ARG A 97 -15.97 13.99 9.83
CA ARG A 97 -15.92 12.52 9.97
C ARG A 97 -16.75 12.03 11.16
N ASP A 98 -17.60 11.04 10.90
CA ASP A 98 -18.41 10.35 11.92
C ASP A 98 -17.71 9.10 12.49
N ASP A 99 -16.60 8.68 11.87
CA ASP A 99 -15.89 7.47 12.29
C ASP A 99 -15.22 7.65 13.66
N PRO A 100 -15.31 6.63 14.55
CA PRO A 100 -14.58 6.61 15.81
C PRO A 100 -13.10 6.26 15.56
N VAL A 101 -12.39 7.11 14.83
CA VAL A 101 -10.93 7.03 14.77
C VAL A 101 -10.43 7.41 16.17
N SER A 102 -9.66 6.51 16.81
CA SER A 102 -9.04 6.82 18.08
C SER A 102 -8.22 8.12 17.96
N PRO A 103 -8.43 9.12 18.82
CA PRO A 103 -7.84 10.45 18.68
C PRO A 103 -6.31 10.42 18.56
N ASP A 104 -5.66 9.46 19.20
CA ASP A 104 -4.20 9.27 19.16
C ASP A 104 -3.69 8.95 17.76
N ASN A 105 -4.46 8.20 16.95
CA ASN A 105 -4.06 7.87 15.59
C ASN A 105 -4.17 9.07 14.66
N LEU A 106 -5.15 9.94 14.88
CA LEU A 106 -5.30 11.14 14.07
C LEU A 106 -4.19 12.16 14.40
N LEU A 107 -3.90 12.38 15.68
CA LEU A 107 -2.84 13.29 16.10
C LEU A 107 -1.48 12.88 15.51
N LEU A 108 -1.17 11.58 15.56
CA LEU A 108 0.06 11.05 14.97
C LEU A 108 0.08 11.21 13.45
N ASP A 109 -1.07 11.04 12.77
CA ASP A 109 -1.16 11.25 11.32
C ASP A 109 -0.96 12.71 10.92
N VAL A 110 -1.58 13.65 11.67
CA VAL A 110 -1.38 15.09 11.47
C VAL A 110 0.08 15.47 11.71
N LEU A 111 0.67 15.02 12.82
CA LEU A 111 2.05 15.32 13.17
C LEU A 111 3.03 14.79 12.11
N ARG A 112 2.83 13.55 11.66
CA ARG A 112 3.60 12.92 10.57
C ARG A 112 3.59 13.79 9.32
N ARG A 113 2.40 14.19 8.88
CA ARG A 113 2.21 14.98 7.65
C ARG A 113 2.75 16.40 7.80
N LEU A 114 2.65 17.01 8.99
CA LEU A 114 3.29 18.30 9.29
C LEU A 114 4.81 18.21 9.21
N ILE A 115 5.42 17.17 9.78
CA ILE A 115 6.87 16.95 9.68
C ILE A 115 7.28 16.78 8.22
N ALA A 116 6.55 15.97 7.44
CA ALA A 116 6.83 15.79 6.01
C ALA A 116 6.72 17.12 5.23
N LEU A 117 5.69 17.93 5.50
CA LEU A 117 5.50 19.24 4.88
C LEU A 117 6.61 20.22 5.27
N ALA A 118 7.00 20.23 6.55
CA ALA A 118 8.08 21.09 7.05
C ALA A 118 9.43 20.73 6.42
N VAL A 119 9.76 19.44 6.33
CA VAL A 119 10.99 18.96 5.66
C VAL A 119 10.98 19.34 4.18
N ALA A 120 9.85 19.16 3.49
CA ALA A 120 9.74 19.54 2.08
C ALA A 120 9.91 21.05 1.85
N TYR A 121 9.31 21.90 2.69
CA TYR A 121 9.55 23.35 2.65
C TYR A 121 11.01 23.72 2.95
N TRP A 122 11.64 23.06 3.91
CA TRP A 122 13.05 23.26 4.22
C TRP A 122 13.96 22.95 3.02
N VAL A 123 13.71 21.82 2.34
CA VAL A 123 14.45 21.45 1.13
C VAL A 123 14.25 22.47 0.02
N LEU A 124 13.02 22.97 -0.16
CA LEU A 124 12.71 24.01 -1.13
C LEU A 124 13.43 25.33 -0.85
N LEU A 125 13.51 25.75 0.42
CA LEU A 125 14.24 26.95 0.81
C LEU A 125 15.72 26.82 0.48
N LEU A 126 16.32 25.65 0.76
CA LEU A 126 17.71 25.36 0.44
C LEU A 126 17.95 25.35 -1.08
N ALA A 127 17.08 24.68 -1.84
CA ALA A 127 17.14 24.63 -3.29
C ALA A 127 16.95 26.02 -3.93
N GLY A 128 16.04 26.82 -3.38
CA GLY A 128 15.78 28.19 -3.83
C GLY A 128 16.94 29.15 -3.54
N GLN A 129 17.67 28.98 -2.44
CA GLN A 129 18.91 29.71 -2.19
C GLN A 129 19.98 29.33 -3.22
N PHE A 130 20.12 28.03 -3.51
CA PHE A 130 21.08 27.53 -4.49
C PHE A 130 20.77 28.01 -5.92
N ALA A 131 19.49 28.04 -6.31
CA ALA A 131 19.06 28.54 -7.62
C ALA A 131 19.30 30.05 -7.79
N ARG A 132 19.16 30.85 -6.72
CA ARG A 132 19.49 32.28 -6.75
C ARG A 132 21.00 32.52 -6.91
N LEU A 133 21.83 31.69 -6.30
CA LEU A 133 23.29 31.70 -6.45
C LEU A 133 23.74 31.37 -7.89
N LEU A 134 22.98 30.53 -8.61
CA LEU A 134 23.27 30.10 -9.98
C LEU A 134 22.66 30.99 -11.08
N GLY A 135 22.13 32.17 -10.74
CA GLY A 135 21.64 33.13 -11.74
C GLY A 135 20.16 33.05 -12.10
N GLY A 136 19.33 32.41 -11.26
CA GLY A 136 17.87 32.64 -11.21
C GLY A 136 17.12 32.40 -12.52
N ILE A 137 16.96 31.13 -12.92
CA ILE A 137 16.22 30.77 -14.14
C ILE A 137 14.75 30.45 -13.79
N PRO A 138 13.74 31.21 -14.29
CA PRO A 138 12.33 31.05 -13.94
C PRO A 138 11.64 29.79 -14.53
N SER A 139 12.28 29.05 -15.42
CA SER A 139 11.65 27.97 -16.21
C SER A 139 11.49 26.62 -15.48
N TYR A 140 11.89 26.53 -14.21
CA TYR A 140 11.93 25.25 -13.47
C TYR A 140 10.78 25.04 -12.47
N ALA A 141 9.72 25.86 -12.48
CA ALA A 141 8.64 25.80 -11.49
C ALA A 141 8.02 24.38 -11.35
N GLY A 142 7.80 23.69 -12.47
CA GLY A 142 7.31 22.31 -12.47
C GLY A 142 8.29 21.30 -11.86
N LEU A 143 9.59 21.48 -12.13
CA LEU A 143 10.66 20.60 -11.63
C LEU A 143 10.86 20.80 -10.13
N VAL A 144 10.77 22.04 -9.65
CA VAL A 144 10.79 22.40 -8.23
C VAL A 144 9.58 21.81 -7.50
N ALA A 145 8.38 21.89 -8.11
CA ALA A 145 7.18 21.27 -7.57
C ALA A 145 7.32 19.73 -7.49
N LEU A 146 7.82 19.08 -8.54
CA LEU A 146 8.08 17.64 -8.55
C LEU A 146 9.07 17.23 -7.47
N LEU A 147 10.17 17.97 -7.30
CA LEU A 147 11.16 17.70 -6.26
C LEU A 147 10.55 17.83 -4.87
N ALA A 148 9.83 18.91 -4.59
CA ALA A 148 9.17 19.13 -3.30
C ALA A 148 8.11 18.07 -2.99
N GLY A 149 7.27 17.74 -3.97
CA GLY A 149 6.25 16.71 -3.84
C GLY A 149 6.85 15.32 -3.63
N SER A 150 7.97 15.02 -4.28
CA SER A 150 8.70 13.76 -4.10
C SER A 150 9.32 13.66 -2.70
N VAL A 151 9.92 14.73 -2.20
CA VAL A 151 10.43 14.80 -0.82
C VAL A 151 9.30 14.59 0.18
N TYR A 152 8.19 15.32 0.00
CA TYR A 152 7.01 15.15 0.84
C TYR A 152 6.51 13.70 0.83
N MET A 153 6.34 13.10 -0.35
CA MET A 153 5.92 11.71 -0.52
C MET A 153 6.84 10.75 0.24
N VAL A 154 8.16 10.88 0.06
CA VAL A 154 9.13 9.99 0.70
C VAL A 154 9.08 10.13 2.22
N CYS A 155 9.07 11.37 2.74
CA CYS A 155 8.94 11.63 4.16
C CYS A 155 7.62 11.10 4.74
N ASP A 156 6.52 11.27 4.02
CA ASP A 156 5.19 10.83 4.45
C ASP A 156 5.12 9.30 4.53
N VAL A 157 5.59 8.60 3.49
CA VAL A 157 5.62 7.13 3.44
C VAL A 157 6.57 6.54 4.47
N ILE A 158 7.77 7.10 4.64
CA ILE A 158 8.72 6.66 5.67
C ILE A 158 8.13 6.88 7.06
N GLY A 159 7.51 8.04 7.30
CA GLY A 159 6.84 8.34 8.56
C GLY A 159 5.75 7.31 8.86
N PHE A 160 4.93 6.96 7.87
CA PHE A 160 3.86 5.97 8.05
C PHE A 160 4.43 4.60 8.37
N ALA A 161 5.44 4.16 7.61
CA ALA A 161 6.12 2.90 7.81
C ALA A 161 6.79 2.80 9.18
N LEU A 162 7.36 3.90 9.68
CA LEU A 162 7.96 3.98 11.01
C LEU A 162 6.90 3.79 12.10
N PHE A 163 5.75 4.49 12.00
CA PHE A 163 4.66 4.34 12.97
C PHE A 163 4.05 2.93 12.96
N ASP A 164 3.84 2.37 11.77
CA ASP A 164 3.35 1.01 11.61
C ASP A 164 4.35 -0.02 12.18
N SER A 165 5.63 0.14 11.88
CA SER A 165 6.72 -0.70 12.39
C SER A 165 6.83 -0.67 13.92
N LEU A 166 6.74 0.50 14.55
CA LEU A 166 6.81 0.65 16.00
C LEU A 166 5.63 -0.01 16.70
N ARG A 167 4.45 -0.01 16.08
CA ARG A 167 3.23 -0.65 16.63
C ARG A 167 3.25 -2.16 16.47
N ALA A 168 3.76 -2.63 15.33
CA ALA A 168 3.77 -4.05 14.98
C ALA A 168 5.09 -4.78 15.31
N ASN A 169 6.07 -4.08 15.89
CA ASN A 169 7.45 -4.54 16.15
C ASN A 169 8.14 -5.16 14.91
N ARG A 170 7.94 -4.55 13.74
CA ARG A 170 8.47 -5.05 12.44
C ARG A 170 9.65 -4.23 11.97
N ASN A 171 10.45 -4.77 11.04
CA ASN A 171 11.56 -4.02 10.44
C ASN A 171 11.09 -2.83 9.58
N ILE A 172 11.53 -1.62 9.93
CA ILE A 172 11.15 -0.34 9.29
C ILE A 172 11.43 -0.34 7.78
N ILE A 173 12.63 -0.77 7.38
CA ILE A 173 13.09 -0.75 5.98
C ILE A 173 12.21 -1.66 5.10
N ARG A 174 11.81 -2.82 5.62
CA ARG A 174 10.95 -3.75 4.89
C ARG A 174 9.50 -3.25 4.82
N SER A 175 8.99 -2.67 5.91
CA SER A 175 7.65 -2.07 5.92
C SER A 175 7.56 -0.92 4.90
N SER A 176 8.55 -0.02 4.89
CA SER A 176 8.57 1.12 3.96
C SER A 176 8.70 0.67 2.50
N ALA A 177 9.61 -0.26 2.19
CA ALA A 177 9.76 -0.79 0.83
C ALA A 177 8.46 -1.46 0.33
N SER A 178 7.78 -2.21 1.21
CA SER A 178 6.53 -2.87 0.84
C SER A 178 5.35 -1.90 0.69
N LEU A 179 5.31 -0.81 1.46
CA LEU A 179 4.30 0.22 1.31
C LEU A 179 4.55 1.07 0.06
N LEU A 180 5.81 1.36 -0.24
CA LEU A 180 6.21 2.09 -1.43
C LEU A 180 5.94 1.28 -2.71
N SER A 181 6.16 -0.04 -2.69
CA SER A 181 5.80 -0.89 -3.84
C SER A 181 4.29 -0.99 -4.05
N LEU A 182 3.50 -0.85 -2.99
CA LEU A 182 2.04 -0.91 -3.06
C LEU A 182 1.41 0.43 -3.48
N ILE A 183 1.85 1.55 -2.90
CA ILE A 183 1.19 2.86 -2.99
C ILE A 183 2.08 3.90 -3.69
N GLY A 184 3.38 3.66 -3.81
CA GLY A 184 4.32 4.63 -4.35
C GLY A 184 3.99 5.06 -5.78
N GLY A 185 3.48 4.14 -6.61
CA GLY A 185 3.03 4.47 -7.97
C GLY A 185 1.89 5.51 -7.97
N ILE A 186 0.83 5.28 -7.18
CA ILE A 186 -0.31 6.21 -7.12
C ILE A 186 0.08 7.54 -6.47
N TYR A 187 0.93 7.50 -5.44
CA TYR A 187 1.41 8.69 -4.73
C TYR A 187 2.28 9.55 -5.65
N LEU A 188 3.17 8.92 -6.41
CA LEU A 188 4.01 9.60 -7.40
C LEU A 188 3.15 10.21 -8.52
N SER A 189 2.15 9.48 -9.02
CA SER A 189 1.19 10.04 -9.98
C SER A 189 0.47 11.27 -9.42
N GLN A 190 0.06 11.29 -8.14
CA GLN A 190 -0.50 12.49 -7.54
C GLN A 190 0.48 13.66 -7.49
N VAL A 191 1.76 13.41 -7.18
CA VAL A 191 2.82 14.44 -7.23
C VAL A 191 2.95 15.02 -8.64
N PHE A 192 2.91 14.17 -9.68
CA PHE A 192 2.89 14.64 -11.07
C PHE A 192 1.66 15.50 -11.39
N VAL A 193 0.46 15.09 -10.95
CA VAL A 193 -0.76 15.89 -11.14
C VAL A 193 -0.66 17.23 -10.39
N GLY A 194 -0.11 17.26 -9.18
CA GLY A 194 0.10 18.49 -8.41
C GLY A 194 1.12 19.43 -9.05
N ALA A 195 2.21 18.90 -9.61
CA ALA A 195 3.17 19.67 -10.39
C ALA A 195 2.53 20.23 -11.66
N ALA A 196 1.73 19.43 -12.37
CA ALA A 196 0.95 19.90 -13.52
C ALA A 196 -0.04 21.00 -13.12
N ALA A 197 -0.69 20.89 -11.95
CA ALA A 197 -1.60 21.92 -11.44
C ALA A 197 -0.89 23.25 -11.20
N THR A 198 0.35 23.19 -10.69
CA THR A 198 1.20 24.37 -10.52
C THR A 198 1.49 25.06 -11.85
N ILE A 199 1.84 24.30 -12.89
CA ILE A 199 2.14 24.83 -14.22
C ILE A 199 0.90 25.41 -14.89
N VAL A 200 -0.21 24.67 -14.88
CA VAL A 200 -1.45 25.05 -15.58
C VAL A 200 -2.12 26.25 -14.93
N TYR A 201 -1.91 26.48 -13.64
CA TYR A 201 -2.48 27.62 -12.92
C TYR A 201 -2.07 28.97 -13.53
N SER A 202 -0.88 29.12 -14.12
CA SER A 202 -0.47 30.38 -14.74
C SER A 202 -1.36 30.78 -15.92
N SER A 203 -1.97 29.81 -16.59
CA SER A 203 -2.77 30.03 -17.80
C SER A 203 -4.27 29.96 -17.54
N LEU A 204 -4.71 29.01 -16.70
CA LEU A 204 -6.14 28.71 -16.46
C LEU A 204 -6.60 29.04 -15.04
N GLN A 205 -5.71 29.53 -14.17
CA GLN A 205 -6.00 29.93 -12.79
C GLN A 205 -6.82 28.86 -12.03
N LEU A 206 -7.88 29.27 -11.35
CA LEU A 206 -8.76 28.43 -10.55
C LEU A 206 -9.38 27.26 -11.32
N ILE A 207 -9.75 27.47 -12.59
CA ILE A 207 -10.39 26.43 -13.42
C ILE A 207 -9.39 25.30 -13.66
N GLY A 208 -8.14 25.64 -13.99
CA GLY A 208 -7.06 24.67 -14.18
C GLY A 208 -6.81 23.82 -12.94
N PHE A 209 -6.78 24.45 -11.76
CA PHE A 209 -6.65 23.74 -10.49
C PHE A 209 -7.83 22.79 -10.25
N ILE A 210 -9.08 23.25 -10.42
CA ILE A 210 -10.28 22.43 -10.16
C ILE A 210 -10.28 21.18 -11.04
N ILE A 211 -9.97 21.32 -12.33
CA ILE A 211 -9.92 20.19 -13.26
C ILE A 211 -8.88 19.14 -12.82
N LEU A 212 -7.67 19.59 -12.46
CA LEU A 212 -6.59 18.68 -12.05
C LEU A 212 -6.81 18.11 -10.65
N PHE A 213 -7.48 18.85 -9.78
CA PHE A 213 -7.91 18.36 -8.48
C PHE A 213 -8.95 17.23 -8.64
N ILE A 214 -9.93 17.40 -9.52
CA ILE A 214 -10.89 16.32 -9.86
C ILE A 214 -10.16 15.12 -10.45
N LEU A 215 -9.20 15.32 -11.35
CA LEU A 215 -8.39 14.24 -11.91
C LEU A 215 -7.62 13.47 -10.83
N MET A 216 -7.05 14.19 -9.85
CA MET A 216 -6.36 13.60 -8.72
C MET A 216 -7.30 12.75 -7.85
N LEU A 217 -8.52 13.24 -7.57
CA LEU A 217 -9.54 12.49 -6.84
C LEU A 217 -10.03 11.25 -7.61
N LEU A 218 -10.19 11.37 -8.93
CA LEU A 218 -10.57 10.26 -9.80
C LEU A 218 -9.49 9.16 -9.78
N LEU A 219 -8.23 9.56 -9.87
CA LEU A 219 -7.08 8.67 -9.81
C LEU A 219 -7.04 7.91 -8.47
N GLN A 220 -7.18 8.63 -7.35
CA GLN A 220 -7.24 8.03 -6.01
C GLN A 220 -8.44 7.08 -5.84
N SER A 221 -9.62 7.50 -6.27
CA SER A 221 -10.86 6.71 -6.18
C SER A 221 -10.79 5.44 -7.04
N SER A 222 -10.22 5.53 -8.23
CA SER A 222 -10.02 4.39 -9.13
C SER A 222 -9.05 3.37 -8.52
N PHE A 223 -7.98 3.85 -7.88
CA PHE A 223 -7.03 2.97 -7.20
C PHE A 223 -7.67 2.31 -5.96
N ALA A 224 -8.45 3.06 -5.18
CA ALA A 224 -9.21 2.51 -4.06
C ALA A 224 -10.18 1.40 -4.53
N LEU A 225 -10.88 1.62 -5.64
CA LEU A 225 -11.77 0.64 -6.26
C LEU A 225 -10.98 -0.59 -6.72
N LEU A 226 -9.82 -0.40 -7.36
CA LEU A 226 -8.94 -1.50 -7.77
C LEU A 226 -8.51 -2.37 -6.57
N LEU A 227 -8.16 -1.77 -5.44
CA LEU A 227 -7.82 -2.51 -4.22
C LEU A 227 -9.01 -3.31 -3.68
N LYS A 228 -10.21 -2.71 -3.68
CA LYS A 228 -11.45 -3.40 -3.27
C LYS A 228 -11.76 -4.60 -4.16
N VAL A 229 -11.66 -4.44 -5.48
CA VAL A 229 -11.87 -5.53 -6.45
C VAL A 229 -10.86 -6.65 -6.23
N ARG A 230 -9.58 -6.33 -6.04
CA ARG A 230 -8.54 -7.33 -5.75
C ARG A 230 -8.81 -8.09 -4.45
N ALA A 231 -9.22 -7.39 -3.39
CA ALA A 231 -9.55 -8.02 -2.12
C ALA A 231 -10.79 -8.92 -2.24
N ALA A 232 -11.83 -8.48 -2.96
CA ALA A 232 -13.01 -9.29 -3.23
C ALA A 232 -12.65 -10.55 -4.05
N TYR A 233 -11.82 -10.40 -5.08
CA TYR A 233 -11.36 -11.51 -5.90
C TYR A 233 -10.60 -12.57 -5.08
N TYR A 234 -9.65 -12.14 -4.23
CA TYR A 234 -8.93 -13.02 -3.33
C TYR A 234 -9.87 -13.79 -2.39
N ARG A 235 -10.88 -13.11 -1.81
CA ARG A 235 -11.88 -13.73 -0.93
C ARG A 235 -12.71 -14.78 -1.67
N THR A 236 -13.14 -14.49 -2.89
CA THR A 236 -13.87 -15.46 -3.72
C THR A 236 -13.01 -16.68 -4.01
N LEU A 237 -11.74 -16.48 -4.40
CA LEU A 237 -10.82 -17.57 -4.67
C LEU A 237 -10.58 -18.44 -3.45
N SER A 238 -10.42 -17.80 -2.28
CA SER A 238 -10.24 -18.49 -1.01
C SER A 238 -11.49 -19.28 -0.61
N ALA A 239 -12.69 -18.77 -0.87
CA ALA A 239 -13.93 -19.49 -0.64
C ALA A 239 -14.05 -20.73 -1.53
N VAL A 240 -13.68 -20.63 -2.82
CA VAL A 240 -13.62 -21.77 -3.74
C VAL A 240 -12.59 -22.81 -3.27
N ALA A 241 -11.41 -22.36 -2.84
CA ALA A 241 -10.38 -23.25 -2.30
C ALA A 241 -10.87 -24.03 -1.07
N ARG A 242 -11.52 -23.35 -0.12
CA ARG A 242 -12.10 -24.00 1.08
C ARG A 242 -13.18 -25.02 0.72
N LEU A 243 -14.00 -24.76 -0.30
CA LEU A 243 -15.01 -25.71 -0.76
C LEU A 243 -14.34 -26.97 -1.33
N ALA A 244 -13.32 -26.80 -2.17
CA ALA A 244 -12.55 -27.91 -2.73
C ALA A 244 -11.84 -28.74 -1.65
N GLU A 245 -11.28 -28.10 -0.62
CA GLU A 245 -10.69 -28.80 0.53
C GLU A 245 -11.72 -29.63 1.29
N CYS A 246 -12.91 -29.08 1.53
CA CYS A 246 -14.00 -29.81 2.18
C CYS A 246 -14.44 -31.04 1.37
N GLU A 247 -14.49 -30.95 0.05
CA GLU A 247 -14.83 -32.08 -0.83
C GLU A 247 -13.72 -33.14 -0.86
N ALA A 248 -12.45 -32.71 -0.86
CA ALA A 248 -11.30 -33.61 -0.83
C ALA A 248 -11.03 -34.25 0.55
N GLY A 249 -11.77 -33.87 1.59
CA GLY A 249 -11.55 -34.32 2.97
C GLY A 249 -10.32 -33.70 3.65
N GLY A 250 -9.84 -32.55 3.14
CA GLY A 250 -8.70 -31.81 3.67
C GLY A 250 -9.03 -30.88 4.84
N SER A 251 -8.00 -30.23 5.40
CA SER A 251 -8.13 -29.24 6.48
C SER A 251 -8.60 -27.89 5.90
N PRO A 252 -9.76 -27.35 6.30
CA PRO A 252 -10.23 -26.06 5.79
C PRO A 252 -9.24 -24.94 6.13
N GLY A 253 -8.91 -24.14 5.12
CA GLY A 253 -7.95 -23.04 5.22
C GLY A 253 -6.49 -23.44 4.99
N HIS A 254 -6.21 -24.68 4.56
CA HIS A 254 -4.86 -25.13 4.19
C HIS A 254 -4.27 -24.25 3.07
N SER A 255 -5.00 -24.06 1.99
CA SER A 255 -4.58 -23.29 0.83
C SER A 255 -4.33 -21.81 1.16
N GLU A 256 -5.08 -21.25 2.12
CA GLU A 256 -4.83 -19.89 2.62
C GLU A 256 -3.50 -19.81 3.38
N ARG A 257 -3.23 -20.74 4.31
CA ARG A 257 -1.95 -20.77 5.04
C ARG A 257 -0.78 -21.04 4.11
N VAL A 258 -0.91 -21.96 3.17
CA VAL A 258 0.10 -22.23 2.13
C VAL A 258 0.35 -20.99 1.28
N ALA A 259 -0.70 -20.24 0.92
CA ALA A 259 -0.55 -18.97 0.18
C ALA A 259 0.19 -17.92 1.00
N GLU A 260 -0.06 -17.83 2.31
CA GLU A 260 0.66 -16.93 3.22
C GLU A 260 2.16 -17.30 3.32
N ILE A 261 2.46 -18.58 3.56
CA ILE A 261 3.84 -19.12 3.62
C ILE A 261 4.57 -18.85 2.30
N ALA A 262 3.98 -19.21 1.16
CA ALA A 262 4.58 -19.04 -0.14
C ALA A 262 4.84 -17.57 -0.48
N THR A 263 3.91 -16.67 -0.10
CA THR A 263 4.08 -15.22 -0.28
C THR A 263 5.19 -14.65 0.61
N ALA A 264 5.38 -15.19 1.83
CA ALA A 264 6.48 -14.80 2.71
C ALA A 264 7.84 -15.22 2.12
N ILE A 265 7.96 -16.46 1.64
CA ILE A 265 9.18 -16.94 0.95
C ILE A 265 9.49 -16.07 -0.27
N ALA A 266 8.49 -15.79 -1.12
CA ALA A 266 8.66 -14.95 -2.30
C ALA A 266 9.11 -13.52 -1.96
N ARG A 267 8.63 -12.96 -0.84
CA ARG A 267 9.05 -11.62 -0.37
C ARG A 267 10.51 -11.59 0.03
N ILE A 268 11.00 -12.62 0.73
CA ILE A 268 12.40 -12.73 1.16
C ILE A 268 13.32 -12.98 -0.02
N ARG A 269 12.84 -13.74 -1.02
CA ARG A 269 13.53 -13.91 -2.31
C ARG A 269 13.46 -12.68 -3.21
N HIS A 270 12.89 -11.56 -2.75
CA HIS A 270 12.73 -10.31 -3.50
C HIS A 270 12.04 -10.50 -4.87
N MET A 271 11.11 -11.44 -4.96
CA MET A 271 10.40 -11.73 -6.21
C MET A 271 9.49 -10.56 -6.61
N GLY A 272 9.31 -10.39 -7.92
CA GLY A 272 8.45 -9.33 -8.45
C GLY A 272 7.00 -9.47 -7.96
N GLY A 273 6.29 -8.34 -7.83
CA GLY A 273 4.91 -8.33 -7.33
C GLY A 273 3.91 -9.11 -8.21
N GLN A 274 4.26 -9.41 -9.46
CA GLN A 274 3.48 -10.31 -10.32
C GLN A 274 3.72 -11.78 -9.98
N ASP A 275 4.97 -12.16 -9.72
CA ASP A 275 5.35 -13.54 -9.35
C ASP A 275 4.78 -13.94 -8.00
N ALA A 276 4.88 -13.06 -7.00
CA ALA A 276 4.30 -13.31 -5.68
C ALA A 276 2.76 -13.45 -5.75
N LYS A 277 2.09 -12.70 -6.63
CA LYS A 277 0.64 -12.85 -6.85
C LYS A 277 0.30 -14.15 -7.55
N LEU A 278 1.05 -14.50 -8.60
CA LEU A 278 0.86 -15.74 -9.34
C LEU A 278 1.04 -16.94 -8.41
N LEU A 279 2.08 -16.91 -7.56
CA LEU A 279 2.34 -17.91 -6.53
C LEU A 279 1.22 -17.99 -5.49
N SER A 280 0.73 -16.85 -5.01
CA SER A 280 -0.38 -16.80 -4.05
C SER A 280 -1.67 -17.38 -4.64
N TYR A 281 -2.00 -17.08 -5.90
CA TYR A 281 -3.15 -17.67 -6.58
C TYR A 281 -2.96 -19.17 -6.87
N ALA A 282 -1.77 -19.60 -7.26
CA ALA A 282 -1.45 -21.01 -7.39
C ALA A 282 -1.56 -21.77 -6.07
N ALA A 283 -1.10 -21.16 -4.97
CA ALA A 283 -1.27 -21.70 -3.64
C ALA A 283 -2.72 -21.77 -3.19
N LEU A 284 -3.58 -20.80 -3.55
CA LEU A 284 -5.01 -20.90 -3.25
C LEU A 284 -5.70 -21.99 -4.08
N LEU A 285 -5.29 -22.19 -5.33
CA LEU A 285 -5.98 -23.08 -6.27
C LEU A 285 -5.39 -24.48 -6.37
N HIS A 286 -4.26 -24.77 -5.72
CA HIS A 286 -3.60 -26.08 -5.84
C HIS A 286 -4.53 -27.23 -5.40
N ALA A 287 -5.30 -27.04 -4.32
CA ALA A 287 -6.22 -28.04 -3.80
C ALA A 287 -7.45 -28.26 -4.72
N VAL A 288 -7.84 -27.26 -5.52
CA VAL A 288 -8.91 -27.40 -6.53
C VAL A 288 -8.49 -28.39 -7.62
N GLY A 289 -7.18 -28.46 -7.92
CA GLY A 289 -6.61 -29.45 -8.82
C GLY A 289 -6.62 -30.87 -8.26
N ASP A 290 -6.62 -31.02 -6.93
CA ASP A 290 -6.57 -32.32 -6.24
C ASP A 290 -7.97 -32.86 -5.91
N SER A 291 -8.96 -31.98 -5.69
CA SER A 291 -10.34 -32.35 -5.35
C SER A 291 -11.15 -32.95 -6.50
N HIS A 292 -10.72 -32.76 -7.75
CA HIS A 292 -11.32 -33.41 -8.94
C HIS A 292 -10.80 -34.85 -9.11
N GLY A 293 -10.76 -35.58 -8.00
CA GLY A 293 -10.24 -36.93 -7.86
C GLY A 293 -11.00 -37.95 -8.70
N GLY A 294 -10.49 -38.21 -9.89
CA GLY A 294 -10.61 -39.50 -10.56
C GLY A 294 -9.30 -40.27 -10.42
N THR A 295 -9.02 -40.84 -9.23
CA THR A 295 -7.87 -41.73 -8.94
C THR A 295 -6.47 -41.15 -9.25
N ARG A 296 -5.48 -41.43 -8.38
CA ARG A 296 -4.07 -40.98 -8.52
C ARG A 296 -3.35 -41.46 -9.81
N GLU A 297 -4.05 -42.12 -10.73
CA GLU A 297 -3.59 -42.58 -12.06
C GLU A 297 -4.14 -41.78 -13.25
N SER A 298 -5.10 -40.87 -13.08
CA SER A 298 -5.61 -40.03 -14.18
C SER A 298 -5.36 -38.55 -13.91
N MET A 299 -4.08 -38.20 -13.68
CA MET A 299 -3.62 -36.82 -13.56
C MET A 299 -3.50 -36.20 -14.95
N SER A 300 -4.64 -35.97 -15.63
CA SER A 300 -4.65 -35.00 -16.72
C SER A 300 -4.68 -33.62 -16.06
N THR A 301 -3.53 -32.99 -15.90
CA THR A 301 -3.40 -31.58 -15.47
C THR A 301 -4.00 -30.59 -16.48
N THR A 302 -4.44 -31.09 -17.63
CA THR A 302 -4.93 -30.36 -18.81
C THR A 302 -6.26 -29.62 -18.63
N PRO A 303 -7.33 -30.18 -18.01
CA PRO A 303 -8.64 -29.52 -17.99
C PRO A 303 -8.63 -28.23 -17.16
N LEU A 304 -7.86 -28.18 -16.06
CA LEU A 304 -7.86 -27.05 -15.14
C LEU A 304 -6.81 -25.99 -15.51
N SER A 305 -5.67 -26.39 -16.10
CA SER A 305 -4.73 -25.42 -16.66
C SER A 305 -5.35 -24.63 -17.81
N GLU A 306 -6.13 -25.30 -18.67
CA GLU A 306 -6.90 -24.63 -19.73
C GLU A 306 -7.96 -23.69 -19.15
N LEU A 307 -8.70 -24.13 -18.11
CA LEU A 307 -9.75 -23.33 -17.47
C LEU A 307 -9.21 -22.07 -16.76
N PHE A 308 -7.98 -22.13 -16.24
CA PHE A 308 -7.31 -20.98 -15.61
C PHE A 308 -6.62 -20.06 -16.62
N ASP A 309 -6.11 -20.59 -17.73
CA ASP A 309 -5.45 -19.78 -18.74
C ASP A 309 -6.43 -18.88 -19.51
N ASP A 310 -7.71 -19.25 -19.57
CA ASP A 310 -8.79 -18.42 -20.13
C ASP A 310 -9.11 -17.18 -19.25
N ILE A 311 -8.69 -17.18 -17.98
CA ILE A 311 -8.87 -16.05 -17.07
C ILE A 311 -7.57 -15.24 -17.05
N PRO A 312 -7.54 -13.98 -17.54
CA PRO A 312 -6.30 -13.20 -17.66
C PRO A 312 -5.49 -13.06 -16.35
N TYR A 313 -6.16 -13.14 -15.20
CA TYR A 313 -5.53 -13.05 -13.88
C TYR A 313 -4.99 -14.38 -13.33
N LEU A 314 -5.39 -15.52 -13.91
CA LEU A 314 -4.95 -16.86 -13.52
C LEU A 314 -4.05 -17.50 -14.59
N SER A 315 -3.76 -16.80 -15.68
CA SER A 315 -2.81 -17.25 -16.69
C SER A 315 -1.47 -17.63 -16.07
N GLY A 316 -1.04 -18.87 -16.34
CA GLY A 316 0.19 -19.44 -15.79
C GLY A 316 0.06 -20.06 -14.39
N VAL A 317 -1.09 -19.96 -13.71
CA VAL A 317 -1.32 -20.64 -12.42
C VAL A 317 -1.23 -22.14 -12.60
N GLY A 318 -1.85 -22.70 -13.66
CA GLY A 318 -1.79 -24.13 -13.96
C GLY A 318 -0.34 -24.63 -14.14
N ALA A 319 0.50 -23.83 -14.80
CA ALA A 319 1.92 -24.18 -14.99
C ALA A 319 2.70 -24.21 -13.66
N VAL A 320 2.40 -23.29 -12.73
CA VAL A 320 3.02 -23.26 -11.39
C VAL A 320 2.57 -24.46 -10.55
N VAL A 321 1.26 -24.77 -10.55
CA VAL A 321 0.71 -25.93 -9.85
C VAL A 321 1.31 -27.23 -10.40
N ALA A 322 1.34 -27.41 -11.71
CA ALA A 322 1.96 -28.57 -12.34
C ALA A 322 3.46 -28.69 -12.00
N SER A 323 4.18 -27.56 -11.96
CA SER A 323 5.60 -27.54 -11.58
C SER A 323 5.83 -27.91 -10.11
N SER A 324 4.86 -27.65 -9.22
CA SER A 324 4.97 -28.02 -7.81
C SER A 324 4.96 -29.54 -7.58
N LEU A 325 4.42 -30.32 -8.52
CA LEU A 325 4.37 -31.79 -8.47
C LEU A 325 5.70 -32.45 -8.89
N VAL A 326 6.65 -31.68 -9.41
CA VAL A 326 7.99 -32.16 -9.78
C VAL A 326 8.99 -31.86 -8.64
N PRO A 327 9.73 -32.85 -8.12
CA PRO A 327 10.76 -32.62 -7.10
C PRO A 327 11.97 -31.85 -7.67
N PHE A 328 12.68 -31.11 -6.81
CA PHE A 328 13.81 -30.29 -7.23
C PHE A 328 14.90 -31.09 -7.98
N SER A 329 15.26 -32.28 -7.49
CA SER A 329 16.27 -33.18 -8.07
C SER A 329 15.94 -33.74 -9.46
N ALA A 330 14.67 -33.72 -9.89
CA ALA A 330 14.29 -34.23 -11.21
C ALA A 330 14.75 -33.26 -12.31
N ASN A 331 15.85 -33.55 -13.00
CA ASN A 331 16.48 -32.66 -13.97
C ASN A 331 15.67 -32.48 -15.28
N VAL A 332 14.57 -31.73 -15.22
CA VAL A 332 13.72 -31.41 -16.38
C VAL A 332 14.14 -30.07 -17.00
N TYR A 333 14.77 -30.10 -18.17
CA TYR A 333 15.08 -28.90 -18.94
C TYR A 333 13.80 -28.25 -19.46
N GLY A 334 13.43 -27.10 -18.89
CA GLY A 334 12.31 -26.28 -19.37
C GLY A 334 11.56 -25.58 -18.24
N GLY A 335 11.44 -24.24 -18.32
CA GLY A 335 10.53 -23.47 -17.47
C GLY A 335 11.12 -22.89 -16.17
N GLY A 336 12.25 -22.18 -16.24
CA GLY A 336 12.93 -21.63 -15.05
C GLY A 336 12.02 -20.82 -14.10
N ARG A 337 11.08 -20.03 -14.63
CA ARG A 337 10.15 -19.23 -13.80
C ARG A 337 9.08 -20.07 -13.10
N SER A 338 8.31 -20.87 -13.85
CA SER A 338 7.23 -21.70 -13.27
C SER A 338 7.78 -22.79 -12.36
N ARG A 339 8.98 -23.31 -12.65
CA ARG A 339 9.67 -24.30 -11.81
C ARG A 339 10.13 -23.72 -10.48
N MET A 340 10.70 -22.51 -10.49
CA MET A 340 11.06 -21.81 -9.25
C MET A 340 9.81 -21.58 -8.38
N LEU A 341 8.72 -21.07 -8.98
CA LEU A 341 7.46 -20.83 -8.28
C LEU A 341 6.83 -22.14 -7.75
N GLY A 342 6.83 -23.20 -8.56
CA GLY A 342 6.33 -24.51 -8.16
C GLY A 342 7.14 -25.12 -7.01
N GLY A 343 8.46 -24.95 -7.02
CA GLY A 343 9.33 -25.39 -5.92
C GLY A 343 9.02 -24.67 -4.60
N ILE A 344 8.76 -23.37 -4.64
CA ILE A 344 8.33 -22.61 -3.46
C ILE A 344 6.96 -23.09 -2.97
N LEU A 345 6.02 -23.33 -3.88
CA LEU A 345 4.69 -23.85 -3.53
C LEU A 345 4.77 -25.22 -2.85
N ARG A 346 5.58 -26.14 -3.38
CA ARG A 346 5.84 -27.46 -2.77
C ARG A 346 6.37 -27.32 -1.35
N LEU A 347 7.39 -26.49 -1.16
CA LEU A 347 8.01 -26.26 0.14
C LEU A 347 7.00 -25.68 1.14
N ALA A 348 6.18 -24.72 0.72
CA ALA A 348 5.15 -24.13 1.56
C ALA A 348 4.08 -25.15 1.98
N CYS A 349 3.66 -26.02 1.07
CA CYS A 349 2.71 -27.10 1.36
C CYS A 349 3.31 -28.11 2.36
N ALA A 350 4.56 -28.54 2.13
CA ALA A 350 5.26 -29.46 3.03
C ALA A 350 5.43 -28.87 4.43
N TYR A 351 5.71 -27.57 4.52
CA TYR A 351 5.83 -26.86 5.79
C TYR A 351 4.49 -26.77 6.55
N ASP A 352 3.37 -26.44 5.87
CA ASP A 352 2.05 -26.41 6.53
C ASP A 352 1.66 -27.78 7.10
N VAL A 353 1.90 -28.85 6.33
CA VAL A 353 1.63 -30.23 6.77
C VAL A 353 2.48 -30.59 7.99
N LEU A 354 3.77 -30.22 7.99
CA LEU A 354 4.66 -30.42 9.13
C LEU A 354 4.14 -29.68 10.37
N LEU A 355 3.75 -28.41 10.21
CA LEU A 355 3.23 -27.57 11.30
C LEU A 355 1.95 -28.16 11.92
N GLN A 356 1.05 -28.73 11.10
CA GLN A 356 -0.19 -29.35 11.58
C GLN A 356 0.05 -30.67 12.32
N ASN A 357 0.97 -31.50 11.81
CA ASN A 357 1.21 -32.83 12.38
C ASN A 357 2.15 -32.80 13.60
N HIS A 358 3.11 -31.87 13.63
CA HIS A 358 4.16 -31.80 14.65
C HIS A 358 4.36 -30.36 15.17
N PRO A 359 3.39 -29.78 15.89
CA PRO A 359 3.42 -28.36 16.31
C PRO A 359 4.55 -28.00 17.28
N GLN A 360 5.21 -28.99 17.89
CA GLN A 360 6.36 -28.76 18.80
C GLN A 360 7.72 -28.92 18.11
N GLU A 361 7.79 -29.59 16.96
CA GLU A 361 8.99 -29.71 16.16
C GLU A 361 8.96 -28.63 15.08
N HIS A 362 9.51 -27.45 15.36
CA HIS A 362 9.80 -26.43 14.35
C HIS A 362 10.98 -26.84 13.43
N GLY A 363 11.22 -28.14 13.29
CA GLY A 363 12.41 -28.72 12.68
C GLY A 363 12.39 -28.60 11.16
N ILE A 364 12.78 -27.43 10.65
CA ILE A 364 13.04 -27.20 9.22
C ILE A 364 14.06 -28.20 8.67
N THR A 365 14.85 -28.83 9.54
CA THR A 365 15.81 -29.89 9.22
C THR A 365 15.20 -31.06 8.45
N ALA A 366 13.93 -31.38 8.69
CA ALA A 366 13.21 -32.43 7.94
C ALA A 366 12.87 -32.02 6.49
N LEU A 367 12.89 -30.73 6.18
CA LEU A 367 12.63 -30.18 4.84
C LEU A 367 13.92 -29.97 4.03
N ILE A 368 15.09 -30.09 4.67
CA ILE A 368 16.41 -30.05 4.01
C ILE A 368 16.67 -31.43 3.39
N ASP A 369 16.10 -31.66 2.21
CA ASP A 369 16.27 -32.88 1.41
C ASP A 369 16.37 -32.51 -0.10
N GLU A 370 16.81 -33.45 -0.95
CA GLU A 370 16.98 -33.27 -2.40
C GLU A 370 15.70 -32.87 -3.15
N SER A 371 14.55 -32.96 -2.48
CA SER A 371 13.23 -32.61 -3.00
C SER A 371 12.95 -31.11 -3.05
N HIS A 372 13.67 -30.27 -2.30
CA HIS A 372 13.42 -28.83 -2.18
C HIS A 372 14.63 -27.97 -2.62
N ASP A 373 14.35 -26.77 -3.15
CA ASP A 373 15.38 -25.78 -3.48
C ASP A 373 16.05 -25.23 -2.19
N PRO A 374 17.37 -25.41 -1.99
CA PRO A 374 18.07 -24.96 -0.79
C PRO A 374 17.92 -23.47 -0.51
N ASP A 375 17.86 -22.64 -1.56
CA ASP A 375 17.70 -21.19 -1.41
C ASP A 375 16.28 -20.83 -0.92
N SER A 376 15.28 -21.63 -1.29
CA SER A 376 13.89 -21.46 -0.84
C SER A 376 13.72 -21.90 0.62
N VAL A 377 14.44 -22.94 1.04
CA VAL A 377 14.49 -23.40 2.44
C VAL A 377 15.12 -22.33 3.33
N ARG A 378 16.26 -21.75 2.93
CA ARG A 378 16.87 -20.62 3.65
C ARG A 378 15.95 -19.41 3.74
N ALA A 379 15.21 -19.11 2.67
CA ALA A 379 14.23 -18.02 2.69
C ALA A 379 13.09 -18.29 3.68
N LEU A 380 12.64 -19.54 3.81
CA LEU A 380 11.64 -19.94 4.81
C LEU A 380 12.19 -19.81 6.25
N GLU A 381 13.45 -20.19 6.50
CA GLU A 381 14.10 -19.97 7.82
C GLU A 381 14.13 -18.49 8.21
N VAL A 382 14.45 -17.62 7.25
CA VAL A 382 14.40 -16.17 7.46
C VAL A 382 12.96 -15.69 7.67
N ALA A 383 11.96 -16.29 7.03
CA ALA A 383 10.55 -15.92 7.22
C ALA A 383 10.08 -16.20 8.65
N ILE A 384 10.42 -17.39 9.15
CA ILE A 384 10.05 -17.86 10.49
C ILE A 384 10.74 -17.01 11.57
N SER A 385 12.04 -16.75 11.43
CA SER A 385 12.78 -15.91 12.39
C SER A 385 12.27 -14.45 12.45
N HIS A 386 11.63 -13.98 11.38
CA HIS A 386 11.02 -12.65 11.31
C HIS A 386 9.54 -12.60 11.71
N GLN A 387 8.94 -13.72 12.14
CA GLN A 387 7.49 -13.85 12.42
C GLN A 387 6.61 -13.41 11.23
N GLU A 388 7.05 -13.70 9.99
CA GLU A 388 6.26 -13.44 8.77
C GLU A 388 5.33 -14.59 8.40
N VAL A 389 5.49 -15.75 9.05
CA VAL A 389 4.75 -17.01 8.95
C VAL A 389 4.55 -17.51 10.37
#